data_AF-D9XFW5-F1
#
_entry.id   AF-D9XFW5-F1
#
_cell.length_a   1.000
_cell.length_b   1.000
_cell.length_c   1.000
_cell.angle_alpha   90.00
_cell.angle_beta   90.00
_cell.angle_gamma   90.00
#
_symmetry.space_group_name_H-M   'P 1'
#
loop_
_entity.id
_entity.type
_entity.pdbx_description
1 polymer ?
#
loop_
_entity_poly.entity_id
_entity_poly.type
_entity_poly.pdbx_seq_one_letter_code
_entity_poly.pdbx_strand_id
1 'polypeptide(L)'
;MAGQGVFDQILPMRFVTSASRVYVSLAEIDPNGDRKPFMGAAPLKVYNVVPKDDNTVHIRIDIDWPEELVVVASVFYFNGS
;
A
#
# COMPACT_ATOMS: atom_id res chain seq x y z
N MET A 1 -2.48 7.97 1.81
CA MET A 1 -1.43 8.57 0.94
C MET A 1 -2.13 9.22 -0.23
N ALA A 2 -1.61 10.33 -0.74
CA ALA A 2 -2.10 10.94 -1.98
C ALA A 2 -1.04 10.67 -3.07
N GLY A 3 -1.47 10.35 -4.29
CA GLY A 3 -0.56 10.09 -5.40
C GLY A 3 -1.27 9.76 -6.71
N GLN A 4 -0.46 9.66 -7.77
CA GLN A 4 -0.86 9.26 -9.13
C GLN A 4 0.30 8.52 -9.82
N GLY A 5 0.00 7.62 -10.73
CA GLY A 5 0.98 6.84 -11.49
C GLY A 5 1.77 5.83 -10.63
N VAL A 6 2.96 5.47 -11.10
CA VAL A 6 3.82 4.46 -10.47
C VAL A 6 4.82 5.11 -9.52
N PHE A 7 4.86 4.66 -8.28
CA PHE A 7 5.80 5.16 -7.28
C PHE A 7 6.09 4.16 -6.17
N ASP A 8 7.17 4.43 -5.44
CA ASP A 8 7.68 3.60 -4.35
C ASP A 8 7.34 4.23 -2.99
N GLN A 9 7.02 3.39 -2.00
CA GLN A 9 6.81 3.83 -0.62
C GLN A 9 7.47 2.87 0.37
N ILE A 10 8.01 3.44 1.46
CA ILE A 10 8.55 2.68 2.59
C ILE A 10 7.52 2.75 3.74
N LEU A 11 7.03 1.59 4.16
CA LEU A 11 6.08 1.46 5.25
C LEU A 11 6.78 0.93 6.51
N PRO A 12 6.82 1.68 7.62
CA PRO A 12 7.35 1.17 8.88
C PRO A 12 6.41 0.12 9.46
N MET A 13 6.95 -1.06 9.77
CA MET A 13 6.20 -2.25 10.16
C MET A 13 6.95 -3.00 11.26
N ARG A 14 6.51 -2.86 12.52
CA ARG A 14 7.17 -3.52 13.65
C ARG A 14 7.16 -5.03 13.48
N PHE A 15 8.31 -5.66 13.75
CA PHE A 15 8.54 -7.10 13.75
C PHE A 15 8.46 -7.79 12.38
N VAL A 16 8.43 -7.01 11.28
CA VAL A 16 8.64 -7.57 9.94
C VAL A 16 10.13 -7.81 9.72
N THR A 17 10.48 -8.87 9.01
CA THR A 17 11.84 -9.18 8.56
C THR A 17 11.79 -9.55 7.08
N SER A 18 12.96 -9.65 6.43
CA SER A 18 13.06 -10.09 5.04
C SER A 18 12.49 -11.49 4.78
N ALA A 19 12.28 -12.30 5.83
CA ALA A 19 11.67 -13.63 5.77
C ALA A 19 10.14 -13.62 5.99
N SER A 20 9.54 -12.50 6.37
CA SER A 20 8.09 -12.38 6.56
C SER A 20 7.33 -12.57 5.25
N ARG A 21 6.14 -13.17 5.32
CA ARG A 21 5.17 -13.11 4.21
C ARG A 21 4.29 -11.89 4.39
N VAL A 22 4.31 -10.98 3.42
CA VAL A 22 3.59 -9.70 3.49
C VAL A 22 2.61 -9.57 2.34
N TYR A 23 1.39 -9.17 2.68
CA TYR A 23 0.30 -8.90 1.75
C TYR A 23 -0.09 -7.44 1.89
N VAL A 24 -0.25 -6.77 0.75
CA VAL A 24 -0.65 -5.37 0.69
C VAL A 24 -1.87 -5.27 -0.21
N SER A 25 -2.89 -4.57 0.26
CA SER A 25 -4.03 -4.16 -0.54
C SER A 25 -4.09 -2.64 -0.63
N LEU A 26 -4.71 -2.14 -1.70
CA LEU A 26 -4.96 -0.74 -1.93
C LEU A 26 -6.46 -0.49 -2.03
N ALA A 27 -6.91 0.66 -1.54
CA ALA A 27 -8.27 1.15 -1.76
C ALA A 27 -8.30 2.68 -1.84
N GLU A 28 -9.19 3.22 -2.66
CA GLU A 28 -9.50 4.66 -2.63
C GLU A 28 -10.16 5.01 -1.30
N ILE A 29 -9.87 6.22 -0.81
CA ILE A 29 -10.45 6.78 0.40
C ILE A 29 -11.19 8.05 0.04
N ASP A 30 -12.42 8.20 0.54
CA ASP A 30 -13.16 9.45 0.42
C ASP A 30 -12.40 10.57 1.15
N PRO A 31 -11.88 11.59 0.42
CA PRO A 31 -11.11 12.66 1.03
C PRO A 31 -11.98 13.64 1.83
N ASN A 32 -13.31 13.64 1.61
CA ASN A 32 -14.26 14.58 2.19
C ASN A 32 -15.19 13.95 3.24
N GLY A 33 -15.12 12.62 3.43
CA GLY A 33 -15.93 11.86 4.38
C GLY A 33 -15.13 11.26 5.55
N ASP A 34 -15.64 10.16 6.12
CA ASP A 34 -15.06 9.44 7.27
C ASP A 34 -13.71 8.73 6.99
N ARG A 35 -13.03 9.07 5.89
CA ARG A 35 -11.82 8.40 5.38
C ARG A 35 -12.00 6.88 5.23
N LYS A 36 -13.21 6.45 4.87
CA LYS A 36 -13.53 5.04 4.66
C LYS A 36 -13.10 4.58 3.27
N PRO A 37 -12.60 3.34 3.13
CA PRO A 37 -12.37 2.74 1.82
C PRO A 37 -13.66 2.65 1.01
N PHE A 38 -13.60 2.95 -0.28
CA PHE A 38 -14.71 2.77 -1.20
C PHE A 38 -14.24 2.22 -2.56
N MET A 39 -15.17 1.69 -3.34
CA MET A 39 -14.91 1.23 -4.70
C MET A 39 -15.08 2.42 -5.66
N GLY A 40 -13.99 3.14 -5.92
CA GLY A 40 -13.97 4.16 -6.96
C GLY A 40 -13.66 3.59 -8.34
N ALA A 41 -13.39 4.48 -9.30
CA ALA A 41 -13.17 4.12 -10.69
C ALA A 41 -11.70 3.86 -11.03
N ALA A 42 -10.76 4.19 -10.13
CA ALA A 42 -9.34 4.11 -10.43
C ALA A 42 -8.82 2.67 -10.27
N PRO A 43 -8.17 2.11 -11.31
CA PRO A 43 -7.41 0.88 -11.15
C PRO A 43 -6.21 1.12 -10.22
N LEU A 44 -6.13 0.34 -9.15
CA LEU A 44 -5.01 0.35 -8.21
C LEU A 44 -4.24 -0.96 -8.32
N LYS A 45 -2.91 -0.90 -8.42
CA LYS A 45 -2.07 -2.09 -8.55
C LYS A 45 -0.94 -2.06 -7.53
N VAL A 46 -0.66 -3.21 -6.94
CA VAL A 46 0.56 -3.44 -6.15
C VAL A 46 1.51 -4.24 -7.03
N TYR A 47 2.64 -3.65 -7.43
CA TYR A 47 3.62 -4.32 -8.28
C TYR A 47 4.64 -5.12 -7.48
N ASN A 48 5.14 -4.57 -6.38
CA ASN A 48 6.12 -5.24 -5.54
C ASN A 48 5.84 -4.99 -4.07
N VAL A 49 6.07 -6.01 -3.25
CA VAL A 49 6.05 -5.95 -1.79
C VAL A 49 7.33 -6.61 -1.31
N VAL A 50 8.21 -5.85 -0.67
CA VAL A 50 9.55 -6.30 -0.27
C VAL A 50 9.78 -5.97 1.20
N PRO A 51 9.58 -6.93 2.12
CA PRO A 51 9.93 -6.73 3.51
C PRO A 51 11.45 -6.71 3.70
N LYS A 52 11.91 -6.02 4.75
CA LYS A 52 13.32 -5.78 5.09
C LYS A 52 13.58 -6.08 6.56
N ASP A 53 14.84 -6.34 6.90
CA ASP A 53 15.26 -6.64 8.28
C ASP A 53 15.32 -5.40 9.20
N ASP A 54 15.12 -4.21 8.65
CA ASP A 54 15.09 -2.94 9.38
C ASP A 54 13.68 -2.54 9.85
N ASN A 55 12.76 -3.50 9.93
CA ASN A 55 11.35 -3.29 10.26
C ASN A 55 10.60 -2.41 9.25
N THR A 56 10.93 -2.50 7.96
CA THR A 56 10.22 -1.80 6.88
C THR A 56 9.70 -2.76 5.82
N VAL A 57 8.67 -2.31 5.10
CA VAL A 57 8.20 -2.92 3.87
C VAL A 57 8.28 -1.89 2.76
N HIS A 58 9.06 -2.18 1.73
CA HIS A 58 9.11 -1.39 0.51
C HIS A 58 8.01 -1.89 -0.42
N ILE A 59 7.14 -0.98 -0.85
CA ILE A 59 6.11 -1.28 -1.84
C ILE A 59 6.35 -0.46 -3.10
N ARG A 60 6.01 -1.03 -4.25
CA ARG A 60 5.81 -0.30 -5.50
C ARG A 60 4.37 -0.45 -5.90
N ILE A 61 3.71 0.67 -6.15
CA ILE A 61 2.29 0.70 -6.49
C ILE A 61 2.02 1.57 -7.71
N ASP A 62 0.84 1.42 -8.28
CA ASP A 62 0.32 2.22 -9.38
C ASP A 62 -1.09 2.70 -9.06
N ILE A 63 -1.30 4.01 -9.18
CA ILE A 63 -2.61 4.65 -9.15
C ILE A 63 -2.89 5.12 -10.58
N ASP A 64 -3.61 4.30 -11.33
CA ASP A 64 -3.85 4.50 -12.76
C ASP A 64 -5.01 5.48 -12.96
N TRP A 65 -4.78 6.75 -12.58
CA TRP A 65 -5.76 7.81 -12.66
C TRP A 65 -5.12 9.13 -13.15
N PRO A 66 -5.85 9.97 -13.90
CA PRO A 66 -5.31 11.23 -14.42
C PRO A 66 -4.98 12.28 -13.34
N GLU A 67 -5.62 12.17 -12.18
CA GLU A 67 -5.52 13.12 -11.08
C GLU A 67 -5.03 12.42 -9.82
N GLU A 68 -4.51 13.20 -8.87
CA GLU A 68 -4.06 12.69 -7.58
C GLU A 68 -5.24 12.15 -6.77
N LEU A 69 -5.14 10.91 -6.32
CA LEU A 69 -6.14 10.28 -5.47
C LEU A 69 -5.58 9.99 -4.09
N VAL A 70 -6.47 10.06 -3.09
CA VAL A 70 -6.17 9.60 -1.74
C VAL A 70 -6.48 8.12 -1.65
N VAL A 71 -5.46 7.30 -1.40
CA VAL A 71 -5.58 5.86 -1.21
C VAL A 71 -5.04 5.43 0.15
N VAL A 72 -5.38 4.20 0.56
CA VAL A 72 -4.76 3.53 1.71
C VAL A 72 -4.11 2.23 1.27
N ALA A 73 -2.88 2.03 1.73
CA ALA A 73 -2.24 0.73 1.74
C ALA A 73 -2.53 0.04 3.07
N SER A 74 -3.27 -1.07 3.04
CA SER A 74 -3.44 -1.94 4.20
C SER A 74 -2.43 -3.08 4.11
N VAL A 75 -1.70 -3.31 5.20
CA VAL A 75 -0.63 -4.31 5.27
C VAL A 75 -1.00 -5.38 6.27
N PHE A 76 -0.93 -6.63 5.84
CA PHE A 76 -0.97 -7.79 6.71
C PHE A 76 0.34 -8.56 6.55
N TYR A 77 0.91 -9.01 7.66
CA TYR A 77 2.09 -9.87 7.62
C TYR A 77 1.96 -11.02 8.59
N PHE A 78 2.65 -12.10 8.29
CA PHE A 78 2.87 -13.17 9.24
C PHE A 78 4.31 -13.67 9.17
N ASN A 79 4.82 -14.00 10.36
CA ASN A 79 6.13 -14.60 10.54
C ASN A 79 5.92 -16.09 10.79
N GLY A 80 6.15 -16.91 9.77
CA GLY A 80 5.92 -18.35 9.85
C GLY A 80 6.05 -19.02 8.49
N SER A 81 6.40 -20.32 8.52
CA SER A 81 6.40 -21.21 7.36
C SER A 81 5.00 -21.72 7.07
#